data_AF-A0A1I7FRU0-F1
#
_entry.id   AF-A0A1I7FRU0-F1
#
_cell.length_a   1.000
_cell.length_b   1.000
_cell.length_c   1.000
_cell.angle_alpha   90.00
_cell.angle_beta   90.00
_cell.angle_gamma   90.00
#
_symmetry.space_group_name_H-M   'P 1'
#
loop_
_entity.id
_entity.type
_entity.pdbx_description
1 polymer ?
#
loop_
_entity_poly.entity_id
_entity_poly.type
_entity_poly.pdbx_seq_one_letter_code
_entity_poly.pdbx_strand_id
1 'polypeptide(L)'
;MHVRSAYRAEGELFGAAYADGLFLGLAGECLPEGEEGALVAEFMSHLLNTRIDMGREGIRPCHLDKWFSGAMEGFGQRLRELKPAASLADRSPSRPR
;
A
#
# COMPACT_ATOMS: atom_id res chain seq x y z
N MET A 1 -25.65 -8.52 8.63
CA MET A 1 -24.50 -7.90 9.32
C MET A 1 -23.25 -8.01 8.43
N HIS A 2 -23.15 -7.24 7.33
CA HIS A 2 -22.08 -7.41 6.32
C HIS A 2 -21.37 -6.10 5.89
N VAL A 3 -21.74 -4.93 6.44
CA VAL A 3 -21.16 -3.63 6.04
C VAL A 3 -19.77 -3.40 6.66
N ARG A 4 -19.39 -4.17 7.70
CA ARG A 4 -18.14 -3.93 8.45
C ARG A 4 -16.87 -4.29 7.66
N SER A 5 -16.92 -5.16 6.66
CA SER A 5 -15.75 -5.57 5.86
C SER A 5 -15.61 -4.85 4.52
N ALA A 6 -16.69 -4.25 3.99
CA ALA A 6 -16.69 -3.65 2.65
C ALA A 6 -15.66 -2.50 2.51
N TYR A 7 -15.67 -1.54 3.43
CA TYR A 7 -14.74 -0.41 3.39
C TYR A 7 -13.27 -0.82 3.57
N ARG A 8 -13.00 -1.86 4.37
CA ARG A 8 -11.64 -2.36 4.55
C ARG A 8 -11.15 -3.02 3.25
N ALA A 9 -11.96 -3.90 2.67
CA ALA A 9 -11.64 -4.57 1.41
C ALA A 9 -11.50 -3.57 0.24
N GLU A 10 -12.35 -2.55 0.19
CA GLU A 10 -12.23 -1.44 -0.77
C GLU A 10 -10.92 -0.68 -0.60
N GLY A 11 -10.54 -0.36 0.65
CA GLY A 11 -9.25 0.23 0.96
C GLY A 11 -8.09 -0.66 0.50
N GLU A 12 -8.11 -1.96 0.82
CA GLU A 12 -7.09 -2.92 0.39
C GLU A 12 -6.90 -2.93 -1.14
N LEU A 13 -8.00 -2.93 -1.90
CA LEU A 13 -7.97 -2.85 -3.36
C LEU A 13 -7.39 -1.52 -3.85
N PHE A 14 -7.76 -0.40 -3.22
CA PHE A 14 -7.23 0.92 -3.55
C PHE A 14 -5.70 0.96 -3.34
N GLY A 15 -5.23 0.50 -2.18
CA GLY A 15 -3.80 0.49 -1.86
C GLY A 15 -3.00 -0.39 -2.81
N ALA A 16 -3.52 -1.58 -3.14
CA ALA A 16 -2.89 -2.47 -4.10
C ALA A 16 -2.82 -1.85 -5.51
N ALA A 17 -3.92 -1.25 -5.97
CA ALA A 17 -3.96 -0.59 -7.28
C ALA A 17 -3.00 0.60 -7.38
N TYR A 18 -2.82 1.36 -6.30
CA TYR A 18 -1.83 2.44 -6.26
C TYR A 18 -0.40 1.90 -6.41
N ALA A 19 -0.06 0.80 -5.71
CA ALA A 19 1.23 0.13 -5.86
C ALA A 19 1.45 -0.41 -7.29
N ASP A 20 0.43 -0.99 -7.92
CA ASP A 20 0.50 -1.43 -9.32
C ASP A 20 0.72 -0.25 -10.27
N GLY A 21 0.04 0.88 -10.04
CA GLY A 21 0.21 2.11 -10.83
C GLY A 21 1.64 2.66 -10.75
N LEU A 22 2.24 2.67 -9.56
CA LEU A 22 3.65 3.04 -9.38
C LEU A 22 4.59 2.13 -10.17
N PHE A 23 4.38 0.81 -10.08
CA PHE A 23 5.20 -0.17 -10.79
C PHE A 23 5.10 -0.03 -12.32
N LEU A 24 3.90 0.22 -12.85
CA LEU A 24 3.70 0.52 -14.27
C LEU A 24 4.37 1.84 -14.69
N GLY A 25 4.31 2.86 -13.83
CA GLY A 25 4.96 4.17 -14.04
C GLY A 25 6.48 4.10 -14.11
N LEU A 26 7.08 3.12 -13.41
CA LEU A 26 8.52 2.79 -13.49
C LEU A 26 8.86 1.93 -14.73
N ALA A 27 8.00 1.86 -15.74
CA ALA A 27 8.15 1.03 -16.93
C ALA A 27 8.30 -0.48 -16.63
N GLY A 28 7.82 -0.95 -15.48
CA GLY A 28 8.00 -2.33 -15.03
C GLY A 28 9.43 -2.64 -14.54
N GLU A 29 10.26 -1.61 -14.36
CA GLU A 29 11.54 -1.76 -13.67
C GLU A 29 11.31 -1.97 -12.17
N CYS A 30 12.28 -2.61 -11.53
CA CYS A 30 12.24 -2.86 -10.09
C CYS A 30 12.14 -1.53 -9.34
N LEU A 31 11.40 -1.50 -8.23
CA LEU A 31 11.33 -0.32 -7.36
C LEU A 31 12.75 0.18 -7.05
N PRO A 32 13.05 1.49 -7.28
CA PRO A 32 14.39 2.02 -7.06
C PRO A 32 14.82 1.81 -5.61
N GLU A 33 15.98 1.16 -5.45
CA GLU A 33 16.51 0.78 -4.14
C GLU A 33 16.84 2.06 -3.34
N GLY A 34 16.26 2.19 -2.14
CA GLY A 34 16.43 3.38 -1.29
C GLY A 34 15.37 4.48 -1.46
N GLU A 35 14.46 4.37 -2.44
CA GLU A 35 13.37 5.35 -2.64
C GLU A 35 12.03 4.94 -1.98
N GLU A 36 12.00 3.80 -1.30
CA GLU A 36 10.80 3.29 -0.62
C GLU A 36 10.15 4.30 0.33
N GLY A 37 10.98 5.08 1.03
CA GLY A 37 10.50 6.14 1.92
C GLY A 37 9.77 7.26 1.16
N ALA A 38 10.22 7.60 -0.05
CA ALA A 38 9.57 8.60 -0.89
C ALA A 38 8.23 8.09 -1.43
N LEU A 39 8.20 6.83 -1.89
CA LEU A 39 6.97 6.18 -2.39
C LEU A 39 5.91 6.03 -1.30
N VAL A 40 6.33 5.65 -0.08
CA VAL A 40 5.43 5.59 1.08
C VAL A 40 4.94 6.99 1.43
N ALA A 41 5.79 8.03 1.40
CA ALA A 41 5.38 9.40 1.69
C ALA A 41 4.38 9.94 0.65
N GLU A 42 4.59 9.65 -0.63
CA GLU A 42 3.67 10.02 -1.71
C GLU A 42 2.31 9.33 -1.55
N PHE A 43 2.31 8.01 -1.31
CA PHE A 43 1.09 7.27 -1.04
C PHE A 43 0.35 7.81 0.19
N MET A 44 1.07 8.09 1.28
CA MET A 44 0.47 8.66 2.49
C MET A 44 -0.18 10.02 2.23
N SER A 45 0.46 10.88 1.43
CA SER A 45 -0.10 12.17 1.03
C SER A 45 -1.39 11.99 0.23
N HIS A 46 -1.37 11.11 -0.77
CA HIS A 46 -2.55 10.80 -1.59
C HIS A 46 -3.69 10.19 -0.77
N LEU A 47 -3.35 9.27 0.15
CA LEU A 47 -4.29 8.59 1.02
C LEU A 47 -4.98 9.56 1.99
N LEU A 48 -4.23 10.52 2.55
CA LEU A 48 -4.78 11.55 3.42
C LEU A 48 -5.72 12.49 2.68
N ASN A 49 -5.37 12.92 1.47
CA ASN A 49 -6.24 13.76 0.65
C ASN A 49 -7.55 13.03 0.31
N THR A 50 -7.46 11.76 -0.12
CA THR A 50 -8.63 10.94 -0.43
C THR A 50 -9.52 10.75 0.80
N ARG A 51 -8.92 10.52 1.98
CA ARG A 51 -9.66 10.42 3.25
C ARG A 51 -10.41 11.73 3.59
N ILE A 52 -9.79 12.88 3.32
CA ILE A 52 -10.42 14.19 3.55
C ILE A 52 -11.63 14.37 2.61
N ASP A 53 -11.48 14.02 1.33
CA ASP A 53 -12.55 14.17 0.35
C ASP A 53 -13.72 13.22 0.63
N MET A 54 -13.46 11.96 0.95
CA MET A 54 -14.51 11.03 1.41
C MET A 54 -15.21 11.53 2.69
N GLY A 55 -14.47 12.20 3.58
CA GLY A 55 -15.04 12.85 4.76
C GLY A 55 -15.98 14.00 4.41
N ARG A 56 -15.64 14.80 3.40
CA ARG A 56 -16.50 15.88 2.86
C ARG A 56 -17.76 15.34 2.21
N GLU A 57 -17.71 14.14 1.64
CA GLU A 57 -18.87 13.42 1.09
C GLU A 57 -19.76 12.78 2.16
N GLY A 58 -19.42 12.93 3.45
CA GLY A 58 -20.25 12.47 4.57
C GLY A 58 -19.98 11.03 5.02
N ILE A 59 -18.89 10.41 4.57
CA ILE A 59 -18.49 9.09 5.08
C ILE A 59 -18.11 9.21 6.57
N ARG A 60 -18.67 8.32 7.39
CA ARG A 60 -18.47 8.33 8.85
C ARG A 60 -16.99 8.10 9.20
N PRO A 61 -16.47 8.73 10.27
CA PRO A 61 -15.08 8.55 10.71
C PRO A 61 -14.67 7.09 10.87
N CYS A 62 -15.51 6.25 11.49
CA CYS A 62 -15.21 4.84 11.69
C CYS A 62 -15.16 3.99 10.40
N HIS A 63 -15.69 4.50 9.29
CA HIS A 63 -15.56 3.88 7.97
C HIS A 63 -14.29 4.37 7.28
N LEU A 64 -13.99 5.68 7.39
CA LEU A 64 -12.73 6.26 6.91
C LEU A 64 -11.51 5.57 7.53
N ASP A 65 -11.53 5.30 8.84
CA ASP A 65 -10.41 4.66 9.53
C ASP A 65 -10.19 3.22 9.05
N LYS A 66 -11.27 2.50 8.74
CA LYS A 66 -11.21 1.15 8.18
C LYS A 66 -10.68 1.14 6.76
N TRP A 67 -11.18 2.07 5.94
CA TRP A 67 -10.73 2.24 4.56
C TRP A 67 -9.25 2.62 4.52
N PHE A 68 -8.83 3.59 5.33
CA PHE A 68 -7.44 4.02 5.46
C PHE A 68 -6.53 2.87 5.89
N SER A 69 -6.94 2.09 6.90
CA SER A 69 -6.18 0.93 7.37
C SER A 69 -6.06 -0.15 6.30
N GLY A 70 -7.15 -0.43 5.57
CA GLY A 70 -7.14 -1.34 4.43
C GLY A 70 -6.19 -0.89 3.32
N ALA A 71 -6.21 0.40 2.98
CA ALA A 71 -5.33 0.97 1.97
C ALA A 71 -3.84 0.84 2.33
N MET A 72 -3.48 1.08 3.59
CA MET A 72 -2.10 0.85 4.06
C MET A 72 -1.69 -0.63 3.94
N GLU A 73 -2.57 -1.55 4.31
CA GLU A 73 -2.31 -2.99 4.26
C GLU A 73 -2.17 -3.49 2.82
N GLY A 74 -3.11 -3.13 1.95
CA GLY A 74 -3.10 -3.50 0.54
C GLY A 74 -1.87 -2.95 -0.20
N PHE A 75 -1.54 -1.68 0.04
CA PHE A 75 -0.33 -1.06 -0.53
C PHE A 75 0.95 -1.77 -0.07
N GLY A 76 1.11 -1.98 1.24
CA GLY A 76 2.30 -2.63 1.80
C GLY A 76 2.42 -4.11 1.42
N GLN A 77 1.31 -4.84 1.28
CA GLN A 77 1.32 -6.19 0.74
C GLN A 77 1.75 -6.18 -0.72
N ARG A 78 1.15 -5.33 -1.54
CA ARG A 78 1.40 -5.33 -2.98
C ARG A 78 2.83 -4.87 -3.31
N LEU A 79 3.37 -3.87 -2.61
CA LEU A 79 4.78 -3.52 -2.73
C LEU A 79 5.72 -4.69 -2.43
N ARG A 80 5.42 -5.51 -1.40
CA ARG A 80 6.22 -6.70 -1.08
C ARG A 80 6.17 -7.76 -2.18
N GLU A 81 5.04 -7.90 -2.86
CA GLU A 81 4.87 -8.81 -4.00
C GLU A 81 5.59 -8.31 -5.26
N LEU A 82 5.62 -6.99 -5.47
CA LEU A 82 6.26 -6.34 -6.62
C LEU A 82 7.78 -6.23 -6.47
N LYS A 83 8.30 -6.26 -5.23
CA LYS A 83 9.75 -6.34 -5.00
C LYS A 83 10.29 -7.66 -5.58
N PRO A 84 11.34 -7.63 -6.41
CA PRO A 84 11.94 -8.86 -6.94
C PRO A 84 12.43 -9.75 -5.80
N ALA A 85 12.35 -11.06 -6.01
CA ALA A 85 12.92 -12.08 -5.10
C ALA A 85 14.44 -11.92 -4.84
N ALA A 86 15.14 -10.95 -5.45
CA ALA A 86 16.54 -10.64 -5.19
C ALA A 86 16.80 -9.98 -3.83
N SER A 87 15.77 -9.46 -3.14
CA SER A 87 15.87 -9.11 -1.70
C SER A 87 15.85 -10.38 -0.79
N LEU A 88 16.05 -11.57 -1.36
CA LEU A 88 16.40 -12.81 -0.63
C LEU A 88 17.91 -13.01 -0.46
N ALA A 89 18.76 -12.12 -0.96
CA ALA A 89 20.20 -12.16 -0.66
C ALA A 89 20.50 -12.07 0.86
N ASP A 90 19.56 -11.54 1.64
CA ASP A 90 19.62 -11.49 3.11
C ASP A 90 19.06 -12.74 3.81
N ARG A 91 18.60 -13.75 3.05
CA ARG A 91 18.29 -15.10 3.56
C ARG A 91 19.44 -16.08 3.39
N SER A 92 20.68 -15.60 3.44
CA SER A 92 21.81 -16.48 3.69
C SER A 92 21.74 -16.94 5.15
N PRO A 93 21.49 -18.23 5.47
CA PRO A 93 21.77 -18.71 6.81
C PRO A 93 23.27 -18.55 7.01
N SER A 94 23.67 -17.70 7.96
CA SER A 94 25.04 -17.57 8.43
C SER A 94 25.58 -18.97 8.70
N ARG A 95 26.49 -19.45 7.84
CA ARG A 95 27.10 -20.77 7.97
C ARG A 95 27.88 -20.76 9.30
N PRO A 96 27.58 -21.64 10.28
CA PRO A 96 28.38 -21.70 11.49
C PRO A 96 29.81 -22.11 11.10
N ARG A 97 30.79 -21.37 11.65
CA ARG A 97 32.21 -21.74 11.60
C ARG A 97 32.47 -22.94 12.49
#